data_AF-A0A1I5J0L3-F1
#
_entry.id   AF-A0A1I5J0L3-F1
#
_cell.length_a   1.000
_cell.length_b   1.000
_cell.length_c   1.000
_cell.angle_alpha   90.00
_cell.angle_beta   90.00
_cell.angle_gamma   90.00
#
_symmetry.space_group_name_H-M   'P 1'
#
loop_
_entity.id
_entity.type
_entity.pdbx_description
1 polymer ?
#
loop_
_entity_poly.entity_id
_entity_poly.type
_entity_poly.pdbx_seq_one_letter_code
_entity_poly.pdbx_strand_id
1 'polypeptide(L)'
;MRLDYNPDPWPRYRLFNKMEQNTILHYVNELRKNLTSRLKPNIGLQITIFNCGNEGAVLIVYFHEQIPSSDNFSSQYSKISDVLSSIKQDFVSGDLSSVNFKGTNIMMDQRRIILIKDYNHTEWTTDKAQEDINKILHTPTKSNRI
;
A
#
# COMPACT_ATOMS: atom_id res chain seq x y z
N MET A 1 39.55 -42.90 -9.28
CA MET A 1 38.55 -42.12 -8.52
C MET A 1 38.69 -40.68 -8.98
N ARG A 2 37.90 -40.24 -9.98
CA ARG A 2 37.93 -38.86 -10.49
C ARG A 2 36.82 -38.11 -9.76
N LEU A 3 37.19 -37.00 -9.12
CA LEU A 3 36.26 -36.02 -8.57
C LEU A 3 35.68 -35.23 -9.74
N ASP A 4 34.41 -35.46 -10.00
CA ASP A 4 33.53 -34.70 -10.86
C ASP A 4 33.22 -33.35 -10.20
N TYR A 5 34.05 -32.35 -10.55
CA TYR A 5 33.74 -30.95 -10.32
C TYR A 5 32.59 -30.54 -11.25
N ASN A 6 31.41 -30.32 -10.68
CA ASN A 6 30.25 -29.76 -11.36
C ASN A 6 30.16 -28.26 -11.03
N PRO A 7 30.60 -27.34 -11.90
CA PRO A 7 30.35 -25.92 -11.70
C PRO A 7 28.88 -25.64 -11.97
N ASP A 8 28.16 -25.24 -10.93
CA ASP A 8 26.76 -24.81 -10.97
C ASP A 8 26.48 -23.88 -12.17
N PRO A 9 25.55 -24.22 -13.09
CA PRO A 9 25.43 -23.56 -14.39
C PRO A 9 24.53 -22.32 -14.43
N TRP A 10 24.13 -21.75 -13.28
CA TRP A 10 23.20 -20.61 -13.28
C TRP A 10 23.76 -19.35 -12.59
N PRO A 11 23.61 -18.16 -13.20
CA PRO A 11 23.91 -16.92 -12.51
C PRO A 11 22.93 -16.78 -11.36
N ARG A 12 23.42 -16.53 -10.15
CA ARG A 12 22.57 -16.14 -9.01
C ARG A 12 21.79 -14.90 -9.43
N TYR A 13 20.54 -15.10 -9.84
CA TYR A 13 19.59 -14.05 -10.09
C TYR A 13 19.65 -13.12 -8.88
N ARG A 14 20.01 -11.86 -9.13
CA ARG A 14 19.93 -10.74 -8.19
C ARG A 14 18.64 -10.95 -7.40
N LEU A 15 18.73 -11.20 -6.09
CA LEU A 15 17.59 -11.15 -5.19
C LEU A 15 17.09 -9.71 -5.27
N PHE A 16 16.16 -9.46 -6.20
CA PHE A 16 15.40 -8.24 -6.19
C PHE A 16 14.59 -8.33 -4.89
N ASN A 17 14.99 -7.55 -3.90
CA ASN A 17 14.32 -7.53 -2.60
C ASN A 17 12.87 -7.14 -2.86
N LYS A 18 11.97 -8.12 -2.84
CA LYS A 18 10.52 -7.89 -2.90
C LYS A 18 10.12 -7.16 -1.62
N MET A 19 9.11 -6.28 -1.69
CA MET A 19 8.56 -5.71 -0.46
C MET A 19 8.10 -6.84 0.48
N GLU A 20 8.73 -6.92 1.64
CA GLU A 20 8.47 -7.99 2.61
C GLU A 20 7.07 -7.84 3.21
N GLN A 21 6.33 -8.96 3.23
CA GLN A 21 4.97 -9.00 3.76
C GLN A 21 4.92 -8.51 5.21
N ASN A 22 5.89 -8.87 6.05
CA ASN A 22 5.93 -8.44 7.45
C ASN A 22 6.04 -6.92 7.59
N THR A 23 6.83 -6.26 6.74
CA THR A 23 6.94 -4.80 6.75
C THR A 23 5.63 -4.13 6.35
N ILE A 24 4.94 -4.66 5.33
CA ILE A 24 3.62 -4.15 4.94
C ILE A 24 2.61 -4.34 6.07
N LEU A 25 2.57 -5.52 6.68
CA LEU A 25 1.64 -5.82 7.77
C LEU A 25 1.91 -4.98 9.02
N HIS A 26 3.18 -4.72 9.35
CA HIS A 26 3.56 -3.83 10.44
C HIS A 26 3.02 -2.42 10.20
N TYR A 27 3.26 -1.86 9.00
CA TYR A 27 2.72 -0.56 8.60
C TYR A 27 1.18 -0.53 8.67
N VAL A 28 0.52 -1.57 8.15
CA VAL A 28 -0.95 -1.66 8.13
C VAL A 28 -1.54 -1.74 9.54
N ASN A 29 -0.88 -2.43 10.47
CA ASN A 29 -1.33 -2.49 11.86
C ASN A 29 -1.25 -1.12 12.55
N GLU A 30 -0.16 -0.38 12.33
CA GLU A 30 -0.04 1.00 12.84
C GLU A 30 -1.05 1.93 12.18
N LEU A 31 -1.27 1.79 10.87
CA LEU A 31 -2.32 2.50 10.14
C LEU A 31 -3.70 2.26 10.75
N ARG A 32 -4.07 0.98 10.95
CA ARG A 32 -5.36 0.58 11.54
C ARG A 32 -5.52 1.14 12.94
N LYS A 33 -4.55 0.90 13.81
CA LYS A 33 -4.59 1.34 15.22
C LYS A 33 -4.88 2.83 15.34
N ASN A 34 -4.20 3.65 14.54
CA ASN A 34 -4.32 5.10 14.58
C ASN A 34 -5.56 5.64 13.86
N LEU A 35 -6.09 4.94 12.85
CA LEU A 35 -7.39 5.29 12.25
C LEU A 35 -8.53 4.92 13.20
N THR A 36 -8.57 3.70 13.71
CA THR A 36 -9.64 3.21 14.58
C THR A 36 -9.81 4.05 15.84
N SER A 37 -8.71 4.57 16.41
CA SER A 37 -8.77 5.45 17.60
C SER A 37 -9.50 6.78 17.35
N ARG A 38 -9.76 7.13 16.09
CA ARG A 38 -10.40 8.39 15.68
C ARG A 38 -11.75 8.17 15.00
N LEU A 39 -12.18 6.92 14.82
CA LEU A 39 -13.48 6.59 14.26
C LEU A 39 -14.54 6.52 15.34
N LYS A 40 -15.80 6.74 14.94
CA LYS A 40 -16.93 6.50 15.83
C LYS A 40 -16.96 5.02 16.26
N PRO A 41 -17.48 4.72 17.46
CA PRO A 41 -17.76 3.35 17.85
C PRO A 41 -18.58 2.63 16.78
N ASN A 42 -18.32 1.33 16.60
CA ASN A 42 -18.98 0.46 15.60
C ASN A 42 -18.64 0.73 14.13
N ILE A 43 -17.61 1.53 13.82
CA ILE A 43 -17.05 1.57 12.47
C ILE A 43 -15.85 0.61 12.41
N GLY A 44 -15.96 -0.42 11.57
CA GLY A 44 -14.88 -1.33 11.22
C GLY A 44 -14.11 -0.89 9.99
N LEU A 45 -12.86 -1.33 9.92
CA LEU A 45 -11.96 -1.10 8.79
C LEU A 45 -11.73 -2.40 8.03
N GLN A 46 -12.03 -2.39 6.73
CA GLN A 46 -11.59 -3.45 5.83
C GLN A 46 -10.42 -2.94 4.99
N ILE A 47 -9.24 -3.55 5.16
CA ILE A 47 -8.03 -3.15 4.43
C ILE A 47 -7.69 -4.23 3.42
N THR A 48 -7.71 -3.88 2.14
CA THR A 48 -7.23 -4.75 1.06
C THR A 48 -5.83 -4.32 0.64
N ILE A 49 -4.91 -5.26 0.61
CA ILE A 49 -3.48 -5.04 0.44
C ILE A 49 -3.04 -5.75 -0.85
N PHE A 50 -2.53 -5.00 -1.81
CA PHE A 50 -1.96 -5.54 -3.05
C PHE A 50 -0.44 -5.32 -3.06
N ASN A 51 0.32 -6.35 -2.68
CA ASN A 51 1.79 -6.30 -2.71
C ASN A 51 2.30 -6.47 -4.15
N CYS A 52 2.87 -5.40 -4.70
CA CYS A 52 3.40 -5.31 -6.06
C CYS A 52 4.92 -5.55 -6.11
N GLY A 53 5.50 -6.13 -5.05
CA GLY A 53 6.90 -6.48 -4.98
C GLY A 53 7.83 -5.27 -5.04
N ASN A 54 8.59 -5.12 -6.13
CA ASN A 54 9.59 -4.07 -6.25
C ASN A 54 9.02 -2.70 -6.61
N GLU A 55 7.73 -2.63 -6.94
CA GLU A 55 7.05 -1.34 -7.13
C GLU A 55 6.46 -0.79 -5.82
N GLY A 56 6.33 -1.63 -4.79
CA GLY A 56 5.72 -1.29 -3.51
C GLY A 56 4.36 -1.96 -3.32
N ALA A 57 3.35 -1.24 -2.84
CA ALA A 57 2.01 -1.81 -2.65
C ALA A 57 0.88 -0.77 -2.76
N VAL A 58 -0.32 -1.27 -3.01
CA VAL A 58 -1.57 -0.50 -2.95
C VAL A 58 -2.39 -0.99 -1.76
N LEU A 59 -2.82 -0.07 -0.90
CA LEU A 59 -3.69 -0.32 0.23
C LEU A 59 -5.04 0.36 -0.04
N ILE A 60 -6.13 -0.39 0.12
CA ILE A 60 -7.48 0.16 0.00
C ILE A 60 -8.21 -0.05 1.32
N VAL A 61 -8.55 1.05 1.96
CA VAL A 61 -9.22 1.08 3.26
C VAL A 61 -10.68 1.43 3.05
N TYR A 62 -11.58 0.50 3.36
CA TYR A 62 -13.02 0.71 3.40
C TYR A 62 -13.51 0.88 4.83
N PHE A 63 -14.51 1.73 5.00
CA PHE A 63 -15.20 1.93 6.27
C PHE A 63 -16.56 1.23 6.23
N HIS A 64 -16.83 0.39 7.22
CA HIS A 64 -18.08 -0.33 7.33
C HIS A 64 -18.71 -0.14 8.71
N GLU A 65 -20.00 0.08 8.75
CA GLU A 65 -20.74 0.11 10.01
C GLU A 65 -21.05 -1.31 10.47
N GLN A 66 -20.93 -1.56 11.77
CA GLN A 66 -21.35 -2.80 12.45
C GLN A 66 -20.64 -4.07 11.97
N ILE A 67 -19.50 -3.95 11.29
CA ILE A 67 -18.68 -5.08 10.84
C ILE A 67 -17.32 -5.04 11.58
N PRO A 68 -16.76 -6.18 12.02
CA PRO A 68 -15.41 -6.24 12.55
C PRO A 68 -14.36 -5.78 11.51
N SER A 69 -13.24 -5.26 11.99
CA SER A 69 -12.14 -4.93 11.08
C SER A 69 -11.51 -6.20 10.51
N SER A 70 -11.11 -6.16 9.24
CA SER A 70 -10.52 -7.30 8.52
C SER A 70 -9.46 -6.87 7.52
N ASP A 71 -8.53 -7.78 7.23
CA ASP A 71 -7.48 -7.57 6.24
C ASP A 71 -7.53 -8.65 5.16
N ASN A 72 -7.38 -8.23 3.91
CA ASN A 72 -7.22 -9.13 2.78
C ASN A 72 -5.90 -8.84 2.10
N PHE A 73 -4.99 -9.82 2.11
CA PHE A 73 -3.68 -9.70 1.47
C PHE A 73 -3.66 -10.44 0.14
N SER A 74 -3.21 -9.75 -0.92
CA SER A 74 -3.05 -10.31 -2.25
C SER A 74 -1.69 -9.94 -2.83
N SER A 75 -1.06 -10.90 -3.49
CA SER A 75 0.24 -10.76 -4.17
C SER A 75 0.14 -11.10 -5.66
N GLN A 76 -1.07 -11.06 -6.20
CA GLN A 76 -1.38 -11.47 -7.59
C GLN A 76 -0.89 -10.48 -8.65
N TYR A 77 -0.54 -9.25 -8.26
CA TYR A 77 -0.07 -8.21 -9.16
C TYR A 77 1.41 -7.93 -8.94
N SER A 78 2.15 -7.73 -10.02
CA SER A 78 3.56 -7.32 -9.98
C SER A 78 3.75 -5.82 -10.21
N LYS A 79 2.70 -5.11 -10.66
CA LYS A 79 2.72 -3.68 -10.92
C LYS A 79 1.58 -2.95 -10.23
N ILE A 80 1.85 -1.75 -9.74
CA ILE A 80 0.85 -0.85 -9.17
C ILE A 80 -0.19 -0.47 -10.22
N SER A 81 0.24 -0.20 -11.46
CA SER A 81 -0.66 0.18 -12.56
C SER A 81 -1.70 -0.90 -12.89
N ASP A 82 -1.35 -2.18 -12.75
CA ASP A 82 -2.28 -3.30 -12.96
C ASP A 82 -3.33 -3.35 -11.84
N VAL A 83 -2.92 -3.15 -10.58
CA VAL A 83 -3.85 -3.04 -9.45
C VAL A 83 -4.82 -1.90 -9.69
N LEU A 84 -4.28 -0.73 -10.03
CA LEU A 84 -5.05 0.47 -10.28
C LEU A 84 -6.06 0.22 -11.41
N SER A 85 -5.65 -0.37 -12.54
CA SER A 85 -6.55 -0.67 -13.66
C SER A 85 -7.67 -1.66 -13.29
N SER A 86 -7.43 -2.53 -12.29
CA SER A 86 -8.43 -3.49 -11.81
C SER A 86 -9.48 -2.92 -10.86
N ILE A 87 -9.20 -1.76 -10.24
CA ILE A 87 -10.12 -1.12 -9.32
C ILE A 87 -10.92 -0.03 -10.03
N LYS A 88 -12.20 0.13 -9.69
CA LYS A 88 -13.00 1.24 -10.23
C LYS A 88 -12.36 2.56 -9.83
N GLN A 89 -11.85 3.36 -10.75
CA GLN A 89 -11.20 4.64 -10.43
C GLN A 89 -12.13 5.81 -10.74
N ASP A 90 -12.66 6.46 -9.70
CA ASP A 90 -13.47 7.68 -9.89
C ASP A 90 -12.59 8.96 -9.86
N PHE A 91 -11.26 8.85 -9.70
CA PHE A 91 -10.36 10.00 -9.45
C PHE A 91 -9.28 10.25 -10.49
N VAL A 92 -8.91 9.24 -11.28
CA VAL A 92 -7.79 9.35 -12.19
C VAL A 92 -8.26 8.92 -13.57
N SER A 93 -8.43 9.92 -14.44
CA SER A 93 -8.71 9.72 -15.86
C SER A 93 -7.40 9.74 -16.64
N GLY A 94 -7.12 8.70 -17.43
CA GLY A 94 -5.94 8.64 -18.30
C GLY A 94 -5.29 7.25 -18.33
N ASP A 95 -4.21 7.12 -19.11
CA ASP A 95 -3.37 5.92 -19.12
C ASP A 95 -2.40 5.95 -17.93
N LEU A 96 -2.52 4.96 -17.05
CA LEU A 96 -1.67 4.81 -15.85
C LEU A 96 -0.47 3.90 -16.06
N SER A 97 -0.33 3.32 -17.24
CA SER A 97 0.77 2.40 -17.54
C SER A 97 2.15 3.08 -17.46
N SER A 98 2.20 4.40 -17.66
CA SER A 98 3.43 5.21 -17.62
C SER A 98 3.64 6.00 -16.31
N VAL A 99 2.74 5.87 -15.33
CA VAL A 99 2.83 6.64 -14.08
C VAL A 99 3.74 5.94 -13.09
N ASN A 100 4.81 6.62 -12.68
CA ASN A 100 5.71 6.17 -11.62
C ASN A 100 5.30 6.81 -10.29
N PHE A 101 4.86 6.01 -9.34
CA PHE A 101 4.53 6.46 -7.99
C PHE A 101 5.79 6.52 -7.12
N LYS A 102 5.96 7.63 -6.39
CA LYS A 102 7.05 7.83 -5.42
C LYS A 102 6.48 8.23 -4.08
N GLY A 103 7.15 7.80 -3.01
CA GLY A 103 6.72 7.99 -1.64
C GLY A 103 5.36 7.38 -1.38
N THR A 104 4.50 8.16 -0.70
CA THR A 104 3.12 7.81 -0.43
C THR A 104 2.16 8.76 -1.14
N ASN A 105 1.31 8.21 -1.99
CA ASN A 105 0.24 8.93 -2.67
C ASN A 105 -1.09 8.48 -2.07
N ILE A 106 -1.91 9.43 -1.62
CA ILE A 106 -3.17 9.17 -0.92
C ILE A 106 -4.31 9.77 -1.72
N MET A 107 -5.33 8.95 -1.99
CA MET A 107 -6.57 9.36 -2.63
C MET A 107 -7.74 8.93 -1.74
N MET A 108 -8.82 9.70 -1.71
CA MET A 108 -9.97 9.44 -0.85
C MET A 108 -11.27 9.85 -1.53
N ASP A 109 -12.30 8.99 -1.45
CA ASP A 109 -13.69 9.29 -1.81
C ASP A 109 -14.56 9.06 -0.58
N GLN A 110 -15.85 9.24 -0.76
CA GLN A 110 -16.88 8.99 0.25
C GLN A 110 -16.90 7.54 0.77
N ARG A 111 -16.29 6.57 0.07
CA ARG A 111 -16.40 5.13 0.37
C ARG A 111 -15.08 4.53 0.88
N ARG A 112 -13.93 5.08 0.48
CA ARG A 112 -12.63 4.48 0.77
C ARG A 112 -11.45 5.45 0.67
N ILE A 113 -10.35 5.02 1.26
CA ILE A 113 -9.01 5.61 1.09
C ILE A 113 -8.17 4.64 0.27
N ILE A 114 -7.43 5.15 -0.71
CA ILE A 114 -6.44 4.42 -1.47
C ILE A 114 -5.07 5.02 -1.13
N LEU A 115 -4.16 4.20 -0.62
CA LEU A 115 -2.76 4.55 -0.41
C LEU A 115 -1.93 3.78 -1.42
N ILE A 116 -1.13 4.49 -2.21
CA ILE A 116 -0.15 3.93 -3.12
C ILE A 116 1.21 4.23 -2.53
N LYS A 117 1.94 3.19 -2.14
CA LYS A 117 3.26 3.30 -1.52
C LYS A 117 4.29 2.69 -2.42
N ASP A 118 5.38 3.42 -2.65
CA ASP A 118 6.52 2.90 -3.39
C ASP A 118 7.30 1.84 -2.57
N TYR A 119 8.33 1.27 -3.20
CA TYR A 119 9.17 0.24 -2.59
C TYR A 119 10.18 0.77 -1.55
N ASN A 120 10.33 2.09 -1.39
CA ASN A 120 11.35 2.64 -0.50
C ASN A 120 11.05 2.29 0.96
N HIS A 121 11.93 1.54 1.62
CA HIS A 121 11.77 1.10 3.02
C HIS A 121 11.50 2.24 4.01
N THR A 122 11.99 3.46 3.75
CA THR A 122 11.72 4.62 4.62
C THR A 122 10.24 5.01 4.61
N GLU A 123 9.48 4.59 3.60
CA GLU A 123 8.05 4.83 3.51
C GLU A 123 7.22 3.87 4.37
N TRP A 124 7.82 2.78 4.88
CA TRP A 124 7.11 1.69 5.56
C TRP A 124 7.33 1.66 7.08
N THR A 125 7.79 2.77 7.66
CA THR A 125 8.06 2.89 9.09
C THR A 125 6.81 3.26 9.89
N THR A 126 6.85 3.05 11.20
CA THR A 126 5.81 3.52 12.13
C THR A 126 5.61 5.03 12.04
N ASP A 127 6.71 5.79 11.99
CA ASP A 127 6.65 7.25 11.87
C ASP A 127 5.97 7.68 10.58
N LYS A 128 6.23 6.97 9.48
CA LYS A 128 5.58 7.26 8.21
C LYS A 128 4.09 6.93 8.23
N ALA A 129 3.69 5.82 8.86
CA ALA A 129 2.27 5.50 9.06
C ALA A 129 1.57 6.64 9.82
N GLN A 130 2.20 7.19 10.87
CA GLN A 130 1.66 8.31 11.62
C GLN A 130 1.55 9.59 10.76
N GLU A 131 2.58 9.90 9.98
CA GLU A 131 2.58 11.03 9.05
C GLU A 131 1.45 10.93 8.01
N ASP A 132 1.29 9.77 7.40
CA ASP A 132 0.28 9.53 6.38
C ASP A 132 -1.14 9.59 6.94
N ILE A 133 -1.35 9.13 8.17
CA ILE A 133 -2.62 9.29 8.89
C ILE A 133 -2.90 10.76 9.18
N ASN A 134 -1.88 11.51 9.59
CA ASN A 134 -2.04 12.94 9.81
C ASN A 134 -2.47 13.65 8.52
N LYS A 135 -1.94 13.26 7.34
CA LYS A 135 -2.40 13.77 6.03
C LYS A 135 -3.84 13.37 5.72
N ILE A 136 -4.24 12.14 6.03
CA ILE A 136 -5.60 11.63 5.83
C ILE A 136 -6.61 12.47 6.63
N LEU A 137 -6.27 12.80 7.87
CA LEU A 137 -7.20 13.45 8.81
C LEU A 137 -7.17 14.97 8.72
N HIS A 138 -6.01 15.53 8.39
CA HIS A 138 -5.81 16.96 8.25
C HIS A 138 -5.52 17.25 6.79
N THR A 139 -6.57 17.14 5.96
CA THR A 139 -6.48 17.67 4.60
C THR A 139 -6.25 19.18 4.73
N PRO A 140 -5.23 19.77 4.09
CA PRO A 140 -5.06 21.22 4.12
C PRO A 140 -6.34 21.83 3.55
N THR A 141 -7.08 22.54 4.41
CA THR A 141 -8.19 23.37 3.97
C THR A 141 -7.61 24.31 2.93
N LYS A 142 -8.13 24.28 1.69
CA LYS A 142 -7.87 25.38 0.76
C LYS A 142 -8.27 26.65 1.50
N SER A 143 -7.27 27.40 1.98
CA SER A 143 -7.47 28.78 2.39
C SER A 143 -7.94 29.47 1.11
N ASN A 144 -9.23 29.76 1.01
CA ASN A 144 -9.72 30.74 0.06
C ASN A 144 -8.97 32.04 0.38
N ARG A 145 -7.87 32.28 -0.33
CA ARG A 145 -7.31 33.62 -0.44
C ARG A 145 -8.34 34.42 -1.23
N ILE A 146 -9.06 35.25 -0.48
CA ILE A 146 -9.96 36.29 -0.94
C ILE A 146 -9.14 37.32 -1.71
#